data_AF-A0A7C3S3P5-F1
#
_entry.id   AF-A0A7C3S3P5-F1
#
_cell.length_a   1.000
_cell.length_b   1.000
_cell.length_c   1.000
_cell.angle_alpha   90.00
_cell.angle_beta   90.00
_cell.angle_gamma   90.00
#
_symmetry.space_group_name_H-M   'P 1'
#
loop_
_entity.id
_entity.type
_entity.pdbx_description
1 polymer ?
#
loop_
_entity_poly.entity_id
_entity_poly.type
_entity_poly.pdbx_seq_one_letter_code
_entity_poly.pdbx_strand_id
1 'polypeptide(L)' 'MYGGKKRYIKIHFAVDVKMREVLAMYVTTDDIHDSKVLPSLIADASRHRLISEAYMD' A
#
# COMPACT_ATOMS: atom_id res chain seq x y z
N MET A 1 32.02 15.07 -5.59
CA MET A 1 30.83 14.30 -6.02
C MET A 1 29.86 14.22 -4.86
N TYR A 2 28.90 15.14 -4.73
CA TYR A 2 27.91 15.05 -3.64
C TYR A 2 26.54 15.55 -4.12
N GLY A 3 25.85 14.69 -4.87
CA GLY A 3 24.40 14.76 -5.00
C GLY A 3 23.81 13.77 -4.00
N GLY A 4 23.33 14.25 -2.85
CA GLY A 4 22.64 13.38 -1.89
C GLY A 4 21.40 12.77 -2.56
N LYS A 5 21.29 11.44 -2.57
CA LYS A 5 20.09 10.76 -3.07
C LYS A 5 18.89 11.25 -2.24
N LYS A 6 17.92 11.91 -2.89
CA LYS A 6 16.64 12.23 -2.26
C LYS A 6 15.98 10.92 -1.86
N ARG A 7 15.63 10.78 -0.59
CA ARG A 7 14.86 9.65 -0.07
C ARG A 7 13.40 10.06 -0.04
N TYR A 8 12.58 9.38 -0.82
CA TYR A 8 11.14 9.60 -0.81
C TYR A 8 10.47 8.53 0.05
N ILE A 9 9.35 8.92 0.65
CA ILE A 9 8.42 7.96 1.24
C ILE A 9 7.34 7.63 0.22
N LYS A 10 6.85 6.40 0.27
CA LYS A 10 5.66 5.92 -0.42
C LYS A 10 4.60 5.59 0.63
N ILE A 11 3.39 6.07 0.41
CA ILE A 11 2.24 5.77 1.25
C ILE A 11 1.26 4.94 0.43
N HIS A 12 0.97 3.74 0.91
CA HIS A 12 0.06 2.78 0.28
C HIS A 12 -1.25 2.76 1.04
N PHE A 13 -2.38 2.88 0.34
CA PHE A 13 -3.71 2.84 0.95
C PHE A 13 -4.57 1.75 0.31
N ALA A 14 -5.32 1.04 1.15
CA ALA A 14 -6.51 0.29 0.72
C ALA A 14 -7.75 1.11 1.09
N VAL A 15 -8.60 1.40 0.11
CA VAL A 15 -9.75 2.29 0.29
C VAL A 15 -11.03 1.60 -0.20
N ASP A 16 -12.07 1.61 0.63
CA ASP A 16 -13.43 1.32 0.20
C ASP A 16 -14.01 2.59 -0.44
N VAL A 17 -14.05 2.62 -1.77
CA VAL A 17 -14.52 3.80 -2.53
C VAL A 17 -16.01 4.07 -2.32
N LYS A 18 -16.82 3.02 -2.09
CA LYS A 18 -18.26 3.17 -1.90
C LYS A 18 -18.58 3.77 -0.53
N MET A 19 -17.92 3.25 0.51
CA MET A 19 -18.12 3.72 1.88
C MET A 19 -17.25 4.92 2.24
N ARG A 20 -16.27 5.26 1.38
CA ARG A 20 -15.30 6.36 1.57
C ARG A 20 -14.45 6.17 2.83
N GLU A 21 -14.03 4.94 3.08
CA GLU A 21 -13.25 4.55 4.27
C GLU A 21 -11.87 4.01 3.88
N VAL A 22 -10.86 4.29 4.69
CA VAL A 22 -9.53 3.68 4.57
C VAL A 22 -9.54 2.38 5.37
N LEU A 23 -9.25 1.26 4.71
CA LEU A 23 -9.24 -0.07 5.31
C LEU A 23 -7.85 -0.47 5.83
N ALA A 24 -6.79 0.02 5.20
CA ALA A 24 -5.41 -0.20 5.60
C ALA A 24 -4.49 0.90 5.04
N MET A 25 -3.39 1.19 5.74
CA MET A 25 -2.39 2.18 5.33
C MET A 25 -0.98 1.70 5.70
N TYR A 26 -0.04 1.82 4.78
CA TYR A 26 1.36 1.48 4.98
C TYR A 26 2.25 2.63 4.52
N VAL A 27 3.27 2.96 5.32
CA VAL A 27 4.30 3.94 4.96
C VAL A 27 5.60 3.19 4.75
N THR A 28 6.20 3.38 3.59
CA THR A 28 7.46 2.73 3.19
C THR A 28 8.40 3.76 2.58
N THR A 29 9.64 3.38 2.36
CA THR A 29 10.60 4.15 1.57
C THR A 29 10.52 3.73 0.10
N ASP A 30 10.99 4.60 -0.80
CA ASP A 30 10.87 4.42 -2.24
C ASP A 30 11.58 3.19 -2.83
N ASP A 31 12.57 2.65 -2.12
CA ASP A 31 13.29 1.41 -2.43
C ASP A 31 12.44 0.14 -2.26
N ILE A 32 11.34 0.22 -1.49
CA ILE A 32 10.40 -0.90 -1.35
C ILE A 32 9.50 -0.94 -2.59
N HIS A 33 9.45 -2.13 -3.21
CA HIS A 33 8.56 -2.43 -4.33
C HIS A 33 7.16 -2.75 -3.81
N ASP A 34 6.15 -2.29 -4.53
CA ASP A 34 4.75 -2.36 -4.12
C ASP A 34 4.28 -3.82 -3.98
N SER A 35 4.84 -4.73 -4.79
CA SER A 35 4.63 -6.18 -4.70
C SER A 35 5.01 -6.79 -3.36
N LYS A 36 5.94 -6.17 -2.61
CA LYS A 36 6.28 -6.60 -1.24
C LYS A 36 5.27 -6.10 -0.20
N VAL A 37 4.56 -5.00 -0.48
CA VAL A 37 3.60 -4.39 0.44
C VAL A 37 2.20 -4.96 0.23
N LEU A 38 1.86 -5.31 -1.01
CA LEU A 38 0.53 -5.75 -1.41
C LEU A 38 -0.04 -6.90 -0.56
N PRO A 39 0.70 -7.99 -0.25
CA PRO A 39 0.15 -9.07 0.55
C PRO A 39 -0.32 -8.64 1.94
N SER A 40 0.47 -7.80 2.62
CA SER A 40 0.12 -7.27 3.95
C SER A 40 -1.04 -6.29 3.87
N LEU A 41 -1.08 -5.46 2.83
CA LEU A 41 -2.18 -4.53 2.59
C LEU A 41 -3.51 -5.26 2.35
N ILE A 42 -3.51 -6.34 1.55
CA ILE A 42 -4.68 -7.20 1.32
C ILE A 42 -5.09 -7.88 2.63
N ALA A 43 -4.13 -8.45 3.36
CA ALA A 43 -4.42 -9.15 4.61
C ALA A 43 -5.13 -8.22 5.61
N ASP A 44 -4.66 -6.98 5.78
CA ASP A 44 -5.31 -6.03 6.70
C ASP A 44 -6.64 -5.48 6.18
N ALA A 45 -6.75 -5.22 4.87
CA ALA A 45 -8.03 -4.84 4.27
C ALA A 45 -9.07 -5.97 4.41
N SER A 46 -8.65 -7.24 4.31
CA SER A 46 -9.52 -8.41 4.40
C SER A 46 -10.16 -8.59 5.79
N ARG A 47 -9.58 -7.99 6.83
CA ARG A 47 -10.18 -7.96 8.18
C ARG A 47 -11.43 -7.07 8.25
N HIS A 48 -11.58 -6.14 7.31
CA HIS A 48 -12.64 -5.13 7.30
C HIS A 48 -13.67 -5.37 6.19
N ARG A 49 -13.26 -5.95 5.06
CA ARG A 49 -14.11 -6.24 3.90
C ARG A 49 -13.73 -7.58 3.28
N LEU A 50 -14.71 -8.29 2.72
CA LEU A 50 -14.44 -9.48 1.92
C LEU A 50 -13.80 -9.07 0.60
N ILE A 51 -12.66 -9.68 0.28
CA ILE A 51 -11.93 -9.47 -0.96
C ILE A 51 -12.00 -10.79 -1.74
N SER A 52 -12.60 -10.77 -2.93
CA SER A 52 -12.70 -11.95 -3.80
C SER A 52 -11.48 -12.11 -4.69
N GLU A 53 -10.93 -11.00 -5.18
CA GLU A 53 -9.85 -10.96 -6.15
C GLU A 53 -8.98 -9.73 -5.91
N ALA A 54 -7.69 -9.84 -6.21
CA ALA A 54 -6.75 -8.74 -6.18
C ALA A 54 -5.85 -8.80 -7.42
N TYR A 55 -5.68 -7.66 -8.08
CA TYR A 55 -4.91 -7.55 -9.31
C TYR A 55 -3.72 -6.62 -9.09
N MET A 56 -2.57 -7.01 -9.62
CA MET A 56 -1.34 -6.22 -9.63
C MET A 56 -0.65 -6.46 -10.97
N ASP A 57 -0.16 -5.39 -11.58
CA ASP A 57 0.65 -5.44 -12.80
C ASP A 57 2.11 -5.82 -12.48
#